data_AF-A0A1H1GUE0-F1
#
_entry.id   AF-A0A1H1GUE0-F1
#
_cell.length_a   1.000
_cell.length_b   1.000
_cell.length_c   1.000
_cell.angle_alpha   90.00
_cell.angle_beta   90.00
_cell.angle_gamma   90.00
#
_symmetry.space_group_name_H-M   'P 1'
#
loop_
_entity.id
_entity.type
_entity.pdbx_description
1 polymer ?
#
loop_
_entity_poly.entity_id
_entity_poly.type
_entity_poly.pdbx_seq_one_letter_code
_entity_poly.pdbx_strand_id
1 'polypeptide(L)'
;MTPEATLLWLLAIGFYGVGDLVTTAVGIRLGLAEGQPFVQRILGESPTLWRFALFGAFKAGLLGGFYLGYVALEGVRYRVVVPAGIAVIGLYVVYRNGRAILGVVNR
;
A
#
# COMPACT_ATOMS: atom_id res chain seq x y z
N MET A 1 -22.51 -0.72 2.89
CA MET A 1 -21.40 -1.68 2.66
C MET A 1 -21.59 -2.85 3.60
N THR A 2 -21.38 -4.10 3.18
CA THR A 2 -21.55 -5.26 4.08
C THR A 2 -20.38 -5.34 5.07
N PRO A 3 -20.53 -6.01 6.23
CA PRO A 3 -19.45 -6.13 7.21
C PRO A 3 -18.16 -6.75 6.61
N GLU A 4 -18.29 -7.73 5.72
CA GLU A 4 -17.16 -8.38 5.05
C GLU A 4 -16.44 -7.40 4.12
N ALA A 5 -17.20 -6.63 3.34
CA ALA A 5 -16.62 -5.60 2.47
C ALA A 5 -15.91 -4.51 3.30
N THR A 6 -16.49 -4.10 4.43
CA THR A 6 -15.85 -3.16 5.37
C THR A 6 -14.54 -3.73 5.89
N LEU A 7 -14.51 -4.97 6.36
CA LEU A 7 -13.29 -5.62 6.83
C LEU A 7 -12.22 -5.68 5.73
N LEU A 8 -12.60 -6.07 4.51
CA LEU A 8 -11.67 -6.11 3.37
C LEU A 8 -11.11 -4.72 3.04
N TRP A 9 -11.91 -3.67 3.12
CA TRP A 9 -11.43 -2.29 2.94
C TRP A 9 -10.49 -1.85 4.05
N LEU A 10 -10.78 -2.19 5.31
CA LEU A 10 -9.86 -1.93 6.42
C LEU A 10 -8.54 -2.66 6.24
N LEU A 11 -8.57 -3.92 5.78
CA LEU A 11 -7.36 -4.68 5.47
C LEU A 11 -6.60 -4.09 4.27
N ALA A 12 -7.31 -3.64 3.22
CA ALA A 12 -6.71 -2.97 2.07
C ALA A 12 -6.01 -1.66 2.49
N ILE A 13 -6.68 -0.82 3.29
CA ILE A 13 -6.10 0.42 3.82
C ILE A 13 -4.93 0.10 4.75
N GLY A 14 -5.09 -0.88 5.63
CA GLY A 14 -4.09 -1.29 6.60
C GLY A 14 -2.82 -1.83 5.95
N PHE A 15 -2.92 -2.74 4.99
CA PHE A 15 -1.76 -3.35 4.35
C PHE A 15 -1.23 -2.53 3.16
N TYR A 16 -2.08 -2.26 2.16
CA TYR A 16 -1.65 -1.57 0.94
C TYR A 16 -1.42 -0.08 1.15
N GLY A 17 -2.23 0.56 2.00
CA GLY A 17 -2.08 1.98 2.34
C GLY A 17 -0.96 2.19 3.36
N VAL A 18 -1.26 1.88 4.62
CA VAL A 18 -0.42 2.22 5.78
C VAL A 18 0.80 1.32 5.88
N GLY A 19 0.61 0.00 5.83
CA GLY A 19 1.68 -0.98 6.03
C GLY A 19 2.78 -0.85 4.99
N ASP A 20 2.43 -0.77 3.71
CA ASP A 20 3.41 -0.55 2.64
C ASP A 20 4.14 0.79 2.82
N LEU A 21 3.43 1.87 3.11
CA LEU A 21 4.06 3.18 3.33
C LEU A 21 5.05 3.16 4.49
N VAL A 22 4.67 2.57 5.63
CA VAL A 22 5.53 2.45 6.81
C VAL A 22 6.73 1.57 6.54
N THR A 23 6.52 0.38 5.95
CA THR A 23 7.62 -0.56 5.69
C THR A 23 8.59 -0.04 4.63
N THR A 24 8.09 0.65 3.60
CA THR A 24 8.94 1.36 2.63
C THR A 24 9.76 2.45 3.31
N ALA A 25 9.14 3.27 4.16
CA ALA A 25 9.84 4.32 4.90
C ALA A 25 10.93 3.77 5.83
N VAL A 26 10.64 2.68 6.54
CA VAL A 26 11.61 1.98 7.39
C VAL A 26 12.76 1.42 6.55
N GLY A 27 12.45 0.73 5.44
CA GLY A 27 13.47 0.17 4.56
C GLY A 27 14.44 1.22 4.04
N ILE A 28 13.93 2.36 3.56
CA ILE A 28 14.77 3.45 3.06
C ILE A 28 15.64 4.06 4.17
N ARG A 29 15.11 4.22 5.39
CA ARG A 29 15.90 4.69 6.54
C ARG A 29 17.04 3.74 6.91
N LEU A 30 16.90 2.45 6.59
CA LEU A 30 17.94 1.44 6.75
C LEU A 30 18.89 1.34 5.54
N GLY A 31 18.78 2.25 4.57
CA GLY A 31 19.63 2.29 3.37
C GLY A 31 19.20 1.33 2.26
N LEU A 32 18.01 0.72 2.34
CA LEU A 32 17.46 -0.07 1.24
C LEU A 32 16.95 0.84 0.11
N ALA A 33 17.25 0.46 -1.13
CA ALA A 33 16.69 1.10 -2.30
C ALA A 33 15.30 0.51 -2.62
N GLU A 34 14.36 1.39 -2.96
CA GLU A 34 13.05 0.98 -3.50
C GLU A 34 13.25 0.28 -4.86
N GLY A 35 12.60 -0.86 -5.10
CA GLY A 35 12.76 -1.62 -6.34
C GLY A 35 11.89 -1.13 -7.50
N GLN A 36 10.79 -0.42 -7.21
CA GLN A 36 9.84 0.06 -8.21
C GLN A 36 10.28 1.42 -8.80
N PRO A 37 10.59 1.51 -10.11
CA PRO A 37 11.08 2.76 -10.72
C PRO A 37 10.10 3.93 -10.57
N PHE A 38 8.80 3.66 -10.59
CA PHE A 38 7.78 4.68 -10.40
C PHE A 38 7.78 5.23 -8.96
N VAL A 39 7.89 4.36 -7.96
CA VAL A 39 7.94 4.76 -6.55
C VAL A 39 9.24 5.51 -6.25
N GLN A 40 10.36 5.11 -6.86
CA GLN A 40 11.63 5.86 -6.80
C GLN A 40 11.47 7.30 -7.33
N ARG A 41 10.71 7.54 -8.41
CA ARG A 41 10.50 8.90 -8.92
C ARG A 41 9.74 9.79 -7.93
N ILE A 42 8.77 9.21 -7.22
CA ILE A 42 8.00 9.92 -6.19
C ILE A 42 8.90 10.19 -4.97
N LEU A 43 9.56 9.16 -4.44
CA LEU A 43 10.34 9.23 -3.20
C LEU A 43 11.70 9.92 -3.38
N GLY A 44 12.28 9.90 -4.57
CA GLY A 44 13.63 10.40 -4.84
C GLY A 44 14.73 9.55 -4.17
N GLU A 45 15.99 9.92 -4.40
CA GLU A 45 17.17 9.22 -3.86
C GLU A 45 17.34 9.43 -2.34
N SER A 46 16.87 10.56 -1.80
CA SER A 46 16.87 10.87 -0.37
C SER A 46 15.50 11.44 0.01
N PRO A 47 14.54 10.58 0.40
CA PRO A 47 13.16 11.01 0.55
C PRO A 47 12.97 11.93 1.75
N THR A 48 12.45 13.13 1.48
CA THR A 48 12.02 14.06 2.51
C THR A 48 10.66 13.68 3.05
N LEU A 49 10.27 14.22 4.21
CA LEU A 49 8.92 14.03 4.77
C LEU A 49 7.82 14.40 3.77
N TRP A 50 8.06 15.45 2.97
CA TRP A 50 7.16 15.87 1.90
C TRP A 50 6.97 14.80 0.82
N ARG A 51 8.05 14.11 0.42
CA ARG A 51 7.96 13.05 -0.59
C ARG A 51 7.23 11.81 -0.08
N PHE A 52 7.36 11.50 1.22
CA PHE A 52 6.53 10.48 1.86
C PHE A 52 5.06 10.89 1.92
N ALA A 53 4.77 12.16 2.20
CA ALA A 53 3.40 12.68 2.15
C ALA A 53 2.82 12.57 0.72
N LEU A 54 3.62 12.87 -0.31
CA LEU A 54 3.22 12.71 -1.71
C LEU A 54 2.96 11.23 -2.07
N PHE A 55 3.80 10.31 -1.61
CA PHE A 55 3.57 8.87 -1.77
C PHE A 55 2.29 8.40 -1.07
N GLY A 56 2.03 8.91 0.14
CA GLY A 56 0.77 8.67 0.86
C GLY A 56 -0.44 9.23 0.11
N ALA A 57 -0.34 10.44 -0.43
CA ALA A 57 -1.40 11.06 -1.23
C ALA A 57 -1.67 10.27 -2.52
N PHE A 58 -0.63 9.77 -3.19
CA PHE A 58 -0.76 8.88 -4.34
C PHE A 58 -1.54 7.60 -3.98
N LYS A 59 -1.18 6.94 -2.88
CA LYS A 59 -1.90 5.75 -2.38
C LYS A 59 -3.34 6.06 -2.02
N ALA A 60 -3.59 7.19 -1.36
CA ALA A 60 -4.94 7.64 -1.03
C ALA A 60 -5.78 7.88 -2.30
N GLY A 61 -5.19 8.50 -3.32
CA GLY A 61 -5.82 8.68 -4.64
C GLY A 61 -6.16 7.35 -5.31
N LEU A 62 -5.23 6.39 -5.31
CA LEU A 62 -5.47 5.04 -5.83
C LEU A 62 -6.59 4.32 -5.07
N LEU A 63 -6.52 4.27 -3.74
CA LEU A 63 -7.53 3.65 -2.89
C LEU A 63 -8.90 4.32 -3.07
N GLY A 64 -8.92 5.65 -3.17
CA GLY A 64 -10.12 6.41 -3.48
C GLY A 64 -10.70 6.06 -4.85
N GLY A 65 -9.86 5.97 -5.88
CA GLY A 65 -10.27 5.54 -7.23
C GLY A 65 -10.88 4.13 -7.24
N PHE A 66 -10.24 3.17 -6.57
CA PHE A 66 -10.79 1.82 -6.42
C PHE A 66 -12.08 1.80 -5.60
N TYR A 67 -12.19 2.65 -4.58
CA TYR A 67 -13.41 2.77 -3.78
C TYR A 67 -14.56 3.32 -4.62
N LEU A 68 -14.32 4.36 -5.42
CA LEU A 68 -15.31 4.89 -6.36
C LEU A 68 -15.73 3.83 -7.38
N GLY A 69 -14.77 3.06 -7.92
CA GLY A 69 -15.07 1.91 -8.78
C GLY A 69 -15.93 0.84 -8.08
N TYR A 70 -15.62 0.52 -6.82
CA TYR A 70 -16.43 -0.39 -6.01
C TYR A 70 -17.87 0.11 -5.80
N VAL A 71 -18.04 1.42 -5.56
CA VAL A 71 -19.36 2.04 -5.43
C VAL A 71 -20.12 2.00 -6.76
N ALA A 72 -19.46 2.30 -7.87
CA ALA A 72 -20.04 2.23 -9.21
C ALA A 72 -20.48 0.81 -9.62
N LEU A 73 -19.90 -0.23 -9.01
CA LEU A 73 -20.28 -1.64 -9.21
C LEU A 73 -21.44 -2.09 -8.30
N GLU A 74 -22.29 -1.17 -7.84
CA GLU A 74 -23.49 -1.53 -7.08
C GLU A 74 -24.40 -2.51 -7.85
N GLY A 75 -24.97 -3.48 -7.13
CA GLY A 75 -25.72 -4.59 -7.71
C GLY A 75 -24.85 -5.74 -8.26
N VAL A 76 -23.55 -5.55 -8.47
CA VAL A 76 -22.65 -6.60 -8.94
C VAL A 76 -22.21 -7.50 -7.78
N ARG A 77 -22.53 -8.80 -7.86
CA ARG A 77 -22.25 -9.81 -6.82
C ARG A 77 -20.77 -9.86 -6.39
N TYR A 78 -19.86 -9.64 -7.32
CA TYR A 78 -18.41 -9.81 -7.10
C TYR A 78 -17.66 -8.51 -6.80
N ARG A 79 -18.33 -7.38 -6.53
CA ARG A 79 -17.65 -6.11 -6.20
C ARG A 79 -16.70 -6.22 -5.00
N VAL A 80 -16.92 -7.17 -4.10
CA VAL A 80 -16.07 -7.43 -2.91
C VAL A 80 -14.65 -7.87 -3.28
N VAL A 81 -14.46 -8.37 -4.50
CA VAL A 81 -13.14 -8.77 -5.01
C VAL A 81 -12.19 -7.58 -5.12
N VAL A 82 -12.71 -6.36 -5.28
CA VAL A 82 -11.90 -5.14 -5.34
C VAL A 82 -11.09 -4.93 -4.06
N PRO A 83 -11.71 -4.74 -2.87
CA PRO A 83 -10.94 -4.58 -1.64
C PRO A 83 -10.17 -5.85 -1.26
N ALA A 84 -10.69 -7.05 -1.57
CA ALA A 84 -9.96 -8.29 -1.30
C ALA A 84 -8.64 -8.39 -2.08
N GLY A 85 -8.65 -8.09 -3.38
CA GLY A 85 -7.45 -8.09 -4.20
C GLY A 85 -6.42 -7.08 -3.71
N ILE A 86 -6.87 -5.87 -3.36
CA ILE A 86 -5.99 -4.82 -2.82
C ILE A 86 -5.37 -5.28 -1.49
N ALA A 87 -6.16 -5.88 -0.59
CA ALA A 87 -5.66 -6.40 0.68
C ALA A 87 -4.59 -7.49 0.50
N VAL A 88 -4.80 -8.43 -0.43
CA VAL A 88 -3.81 -9.48 -0.75
C VAL A 88 -2.52 -8.89 -1.31
N ILE A 89 -2.61 -7.94 -2.25
CA ILE A 89 -1.45 -7.25 -2.80
C ILE A 89 -0.71 -6.50 -1.70
N GLY A 90 -1.44 -5.75 -0.87
CA GLY A 90 -0.87 -5.02 0.26
C GLY A 90 -0.13 -5.94 1.22
N LEU A 91 -0.73 -7.07 1.58
CA LEU A 91 -0.11 -8.05 2.48
C LEU A 91 1.19 -8.61 1.89
N TYR A 92 1.19 -8.95 0.60
CA TYR A 92 2.38 -9.42 -0.10
C TYR A 92 3.50 -8.38 -0.11
N VAL A 93 3.18 -7.10 -0.35
CA VAL A 93 4.17 -6.01 -0.33
C VAL A 93 4.75 -5.82 1.07
N VAL A 94 3.90 -5.75 2.11
CA VAL A 94 4.35 -5.66 3.50
C VAL A 94 5.26 -6.83 3.88
N TYR A 95 4.90 -8.05 3.49
CA TYR A 95 5.72 -9.24 3.71
C TYR A 95 7.09 -9.11 3.05
N ARG A 96 7.15 -8.68 1.77
CA ARG A 96 8.42 -8.50 1.05
C ARG A 96 9.30 -7.42 1.66
N ASN A 97 8.72 -6.28 2.01
CA ASN A 97 9.46 -5.19 2.65
C ASN A 97 9.98 -5.65 4.02
N GLY A 98 9.15 -6.33 4.81
CA GLY A 98 9.55 -6.92 6.10
C GLY A 98 10.70 -7.91 5.96
N ARG A 99 10.66 -8.81 4.97
CA ARG A 99 11.76 -9.75 4.68
C ARG A 99 13.06 -9.02 4.33
N ALA A 100 13.00 -7.95 3.54
CA ALA A 100 14.17 -7.14 3.20
C ALA A 100 14.75 -6.42 4.43
N ILE A 101 13.89 -5.81 5.26
CA ILE A 101 14.27 -5.15 6.51
C ILE A 101 14.95 -6.13 7.47
N LEU A 102 14.35 -7.30 7.71
CA LEU A 102 14.93 -8.33 8.58
C LEU A 102 16.29 -8.82 8.05
N GLY A 103 16.47 -8.87 6.73
CA GLY A 103 17.74 -9.23 6.10
C GLY A 103 18.86 -8.20 6.28
N VAL A 104 18.53 -6.96 6.67
CA VAL A 104 19.50 -5.91 7.04
C VAL A 104 19.77 -5.94 8.54
N VAL A 105 18.72 -6.05 9.36
CA VAL A 105 18.83 -5.99 10.83
C VAL A 105 19.59 -7.19 11.42
N ASN A 106 19.51 -8.36 10.78
CA ASN A 106 20.16 -9.58 11.26
C ASN A 106 21.59 -9.79 10.70
N ARG A 107 22.20 -8.79 10.06
CA ARG A 107 23.61 -8.81 9.65
C ARG A 107 24.47 -8.04 10.63
#